data_AF-A0A357J190-F1
#
_entry.id   AF-A0A357J190-F1
#
_cell.length_a   1.000
_cell.length_b   1.000
_cell.length_c   1.000
_cell.angle_alpha   90.00
_cell.angle_beta   90.00
_cell.angle_gamma   90.00
#
_symmetry.space_group_name_H-M   'P 1'
#
loop_
_entity.id
_entity.type
_entity.pdbx_description
1 polymer ?
#
loop_
_entity_poly.entity_id
_entity_poly.type
_entity_poly.pdbx_seq_one_letter_code
_entity_poly.pdbx_strand_id
1 'polypeptide(L)'
;ILSSHRSSLLQFHEANKDAFDEKKVKFVYLRTTCPFHSPLMEPMMPLFQKDLERIGFDYQGSSLHFPIYSFFDQRNYQQEANMPLGLATDMVLKTLFWDKPMKAAAEHSPAVTQIIDFGPGKTSQRLSMDSLKGIGKELPVLAAAFAKDFKTLTE
;
A
#
# COMPACT_ATOMS: atom_id res chain seq x y z
N ILE A 1 10.62 -3.59 1.81
CA ILE A 1 10.92 -3.51 0.35
C ILE A 1 11.86 -2.32 0.16
N LEU A 2 12.86 -2.44 -0.72
CA LEU A 2 13.77 -1.35 -1.07
C LEU A 2 13.52 -0.92 -2.52
N SER A 3 13.36 0.38 -2.74
CA SER A 3 13.13 0.97 -4.07
C SER A 3 14.25 1.95 -4.38
N SER A 4 15.02 1.68 -5.44
CA SER A 4 16.14 2.51 -5.89
C SER A 4 16.47 2.22 -7.35
N HIS A 5 17.53 2.84 -7.87
CA HIS A 5 18.12 2.46 -9.14
C HIS A 5 18.55 0.99 -9.11
N ARG A 6 18.36 0.30 -10.25
CA ARG A 6 18.73 -1.11 -10.40
C ARG A 6 20.20 -1.35 -10.05
N SER A 7 21.10 -0.49 -10.51
CA SER A 7 22.54 -0.58 -10.22
C SER A 7 22.83 -0.52 -8.71
N SER A 8 22.19 0.39 -7.98
CA SER A 8 22.34 0.51 -6.53
C SER A 8 21.82 -0.72 -5.79
N LEU A 9 20.70 -1.31 -6.22
CA LEU A 9 20.17 -2.54 -5.61
C LEU A 9 21.07 -3.75 -5.87
N LEU A 10 21.68 -3.86 -7.06
CA LEU A 10 22.66 -4.89 -7.38
C LEU A 10 23.91 -4.76 -6.51
N GLN A 11 24.45 -3.54 -6.38
CA GLN A 11 25.60 -3.27 -5.52
C GLN A 11 25.30 -3.57 -4.05
N PHE A 12 24.12 -3.18 -3.57
CA PHE A 12 23.68 -3.49 -2.20
C PHE A 12 23.60 -5.00 -1.96
N HIS A 13 23.00 -5.75 -2.90
CA HIS A 13 22.89 -7.20 -2.78
C HIS A 13 24.26 -7.87 -2.76
N GLU A 14 25.16 -7.48 -3.67
CA GLU A 14 26.53 -8.02 -3.72
C GLU A 14 27.31 -7.75 -2.44
N ALA A 15 27.28 -6.50 -1.96
CA ALA A 15 28.00 -6.09 -0.75
C ALA A 15 27.50 -6.76 0.54
N ASN A 16 26.29 -7.33 0.53
CA ASN A 16 25.67 -7.95 1.71
C ASN A 16 25.41 -9.46 1.52
N LYS A 17 25.90 -10.06 0.43
CA LYS A 17 25.58 -11.43 0.04
C LYS A 17 25.95 -12.44 1.14
N ASP A 18 27.16 -12.37 1.66
CA ASP A 18 27.63 -13.29 2.70
C ASP A 18 26.77 -13.21 3.98
N ALA A 19 26.41 -11.98 4.39
CA ALA A 19 25.55 -11.76 5.54
C ALA A 19 24.11 -12.28 5.32
N PHE A 20 23.59 -12.21 4.09
CA PHE A 20 22.29 -12.79 3.74
C PHE A 20 22.34 -14.31 3.76
N ASP A 21 23.40 -14.91 3.21
CA ASP A 21 23.57 -16.36 3.18
C ASP A 21 23.71 -16.93 4.59
N GLU A 22 24.52 -16.30 5.45
CA GLU A 22 24.69 -16.66 6.87
C GLU A 22 23.35 -16.63 7.63
N LYS A 23 22.57 -15.56 7.44
CA LYS A 23 21.27 -15.36 8.10
C LYS A 23 20.11 -16.08 7.40
N LYS A 24 20.38 -16.81 6.30
CA LYS A 24 19.37 -17.46 5.45
C LYS A 24 18.28 -16.48 4.97
N VAL A 25 18.66 -15.23 4.73
CA VAL A 25 17.77 -14.18 4.21
C VAL A 25 17.65 -14.34 2.70
N LYS A 26 16.42 -14.53 2.22
CA LYS A 26 16.15 -14.59 0.78
C LYS A 26 15.99 -13.18 0.22
N PHE A 27 16.87 -12.78 -0.71
CA PHE A 27 16.73 -11.55 -1.48
C PHE A 27 16.05 -11.84 -2.82
N VAL A 28 15.01 -11.08 -3.18
CA VAL A 28 14.25 -11.27 -4.43
C VAL A 28 13.99 -9.91 -5.09
N TYR A 29 14.21 -9.85 -6.40
CA TYR A 29 13.84 -8.70 -7.22
C TYR A 29 12.37 -8.79 -7.62
N LEU A 30 11.62 -7.70 -7.38
CA LEU A 30 10.25 -7.59 -7.82
C LEU A 30 10.21 -7.20 -9.31
N ARG A 31 9.21 -7.71 -10.03
CA ARG A 31 8.95 -7.36 -11.44
C ARG A 31 8.12 -6.08 -11.51
N THR A 32 8.74 -4.94 -11.23
CA THR A 32 8.12 -3.62 -11.34
C THR A 32 8.84 -2.77 -12.38
N THR A 33 8.12 -1.84 -13.00
CA THR A 33 8.67 -0.92 -14.00
C THR A 33 9.20 0.37 -13.39
N CYS A 34 8.76 0.71 -12.17
CA CYS A 34 9.09 1.95 -11.48
C CYS A 34 9.50 1.69 -10.01
N PRO A 35 10.38 2.54 -9.43
CA PRO A 35 10.77 2.47 -8.03
C PRO A 35 9.75 3.21 -7.14
N PHE A 36 8.52 2.69 -7.01
CA PHE A 36 7.49 3.29 -6.12
C PHE A 36 7.98 3.44 -4.66
N HIS A 37 7.36 4.36 -3.92
CA HIS A 37 7.72 4.69 -2.55
C HIS A 37 9.19 5.16 -2.43
N SER A 38 9.62 6.03 -3.34
CA SER A 38 11.01 6.48 -3.44
C SER A 38 11.09 7.97 -3.82
N PRO A 39 12.07 8.72 -3.29
CA PRO A 39 12.38 10.07 -3.75
C PRO A 39 12.68 10.16 -5.26
N LEU A 40 13.07 9.05 -5.89
CA LEU A 40 13.28 8.99 -7.34
C LEU A 40 12.00 9.30 -8.16
N MET A 41 10.83 9.20 -7.54
CA MET A 41 9.54 9.52 -8.15
C MET A 41 9.14 10.99 -7.97
N GLU A 42 9.86 11.80 -7.19
CA GLU A 42 9.50 13.21 -6.93
C GLU A 42 9.36 14.04 -8.23
N PRO A 43 10.23 13.88 -9.25
CA PRO A 43 10.11 14.65 -10.48
C PRO A 43 8.83 14.44 -11.28
N MET A 44 8.07 13.36 -11.06
CA MET A 44 6.79 13.16 -11.75
C MET A 44 5.64 13.97 -11.15
N MET A 45 5.75 14.45 -9.92
CA MET A 45 4.64 15.11 -9.22
C MET A 45 4.13 16.38 -9.92
N PRO A 46 4.99 17.29 -10.41
CA PRO A 46 4.52 18.46 -11.15
C PRO A 46 3.86 18.11 -12.49
N LEU A 47 4.29 17.02 -13.13
CA LEU A 47 3.68 16.53 -14.38
C LEU A 47 2.30 15.95 -14.10
N PHE A 48 2.19 15.13 -13.05
CA PHE A 48 0.93 14.56 -12.60
C PHE A 48 -0.08 15.65 -12.24
N GLN A 49 0.33 16.69 -11.51
CA GLN A 49 -0.55 17.81 -11.17
C GLN A 49 -1.09 18.52 -12.43
N LYS A 50 -0.24 18.78 -13.43
CA LYS A 50 -0.70 19.36 -14.71
C LYS A 50 -1.69 18.45 -15.43
N ASP A 51 -1.51 17.13 -15.35
CA ASP A 51 -2.47 16.19 -15.92
C ASP A 51 -3.81 16.21 -15.20
N LEU A 52 -3.83 16.32 -13.86
CA LEU A 52 -5.06 16.49 -13.09
C LEU A 52 -5.83 17.74 -13.50
N GLU A 53 -5.13 18.87 -13.62
CA GLU A 53 -5.71 20.14 -14.08
C GLU A 53 -6.27 20.01 -15.50
N ARG A 54 -5.51 19.37 -16.41
CA ARG A 54 -5.91 19.15 -17.80
C ARG A 54 -7.16 18.30 -17.95
N ILE A 55 -7.36 17.29 -17.09
CA ILE A 55 -8.54 16.41 -17.15
C ILE A 55 -9.68 16.88 -16.23
N GLY A 56 -9.49 17.95 -15.46
CA GLY A 56 -10.49 18.45 -14.51
C GLY A 56 -10.75 17.50 -13.34
N PHE A 57 -9.73 16.78 -12.85
CA PHE A 57 -9.87 15.88 -11.70
C PHE A 57 -9.52 16.62 -10.41
N ASP A 58 -10.51 17.26 -9.80
CA ASP A 58 -10.38 18.20 -8.68
C ASP A 58 -11.07 17.73 -7.39
N TYR A 59 -11.28 16.42 -7.26
CA TYR A 59 -12.02 15.82 -6.15
C TYR A 59 -11.45 16.21 -4.78
N GLN A 60 -12.37 16.60 -3.89
CA GLN A 60 -12.06 16.96 -2.52
C GLN A 60 -12.20 15.73 -1.62
N GLY A 61 -11.40 15.68 -0.54
CA GLY A 61 -11.55 14.67 0.50
C GLY A 61 -12.96 14.61 1.06
N SER A 62 -13.60 15.78 1.21
CA SER A 62 -14.98 15.91 1.69
C SER A 62 -16.03 15.23 0.81
N SER A 63 -15.68 14.84 -0.43
CA SER A 63 -16.55 14.06 -1.32
C SER A 63 -16.57 12.57 -1.01
N LEU A 64 -15.68 12.08 -0.14
CA LEU A 64 -15.62 10.67 0.24
C LEU A 64 -16.72 10.32 1.26
N HIS A 65 -17.51 9.30 0.94
CA HIS A 65 -18.57 8.78 1.84
C HIS A 65 -18.05 7.83 2.93
N PHE A 66 -16.84 7.31 2.76
CA PHE A 66 -16.19 6.40 3.70
C PHE A 66 -14.82 6.96 4.07
N PRO A 67 -14.34 6.71 5.31
CA PRO A 67 -13.00 7.07 5.67
C PRO A 67 -11.99 6.28 4.84
N ILE A 68 -11.04 6.98 4.24
CA ILE A 68 -9.92 6.38 3.53
C ILE A 68 -8.67 6.77 4.30
N TYR A 69 -7.86 5.80 4.73
CA TYR A 69 -6.70 6.05 5.57
C TYR A 69 -5.40 5.90 4.80
N SER A 70 -4.48 6.84 5.01
CA SER A 70 -3.11 6.74 4.52
C SER A 70 -2.38 5.52 5.12
N PHE A 71 -1.69 4.77 4.28
CA PHE A 71 -0.77 3.73 4.75
C PHE A 71 0.53 4.30 5.34
N PHE A 72 0.80 5.61 5.17
CA PHE A 72 2.03 6.22 5.64
C PHE A 72 1.86 6.74 7.07
N ASP A 73 0.78 7.45 7.37
CA ASP A 73 0.58 8.17 8.64
C ASP A 73 -0.83 7.99 9.25
N GLN A 74 -1.71 7.20 8.64
CA GLN A 74 -3.10 6.96 9.07
C GLN A 74 -4.02 8.19 8.99
N ARG A 75 -3.62 9.29 8.33
CA ARG A 75 -4.54 10.42 8.14
C ARG A 75 -5.76 9.99 7.33
N ASN A 76 -6.93 10.51 7.71
CA ASN A 76 -8.17 10.30 6.98
C ASN A 76 -8.25 11.28 5.81
N TYR A 77 -8.26 10.75 4.59
CA TYR A 77 -8.36 11.50 3.34
C TYR A 77 -9.63 12.34 3.23
N GLN A 78 -10.67 12.08 4.03
CA GLN A 78 -11.84 12.95 4.10
C GLN A 78 -11.51 14.40 4.48
N GLN A 79 -10.34 14.64 5.09
CA GLN A 79 -9.88 15.96 5.52
C GLN A 79 -8.94 16.63 4.50
N GLU A 80 -8.68 16.00 3.35
CA GLU A 80 -7.73 16.49 2.35
C GLU A 80 -8.36 17.47 1.35
N ALA A 81 -7.79 18.66 1.22
CA ALA A 81 -8.22 19.67 0.25
C ALA A 81 -7.78 19.35 -1.21
N ASN A 82 -6.83 18.44 -1.39
CA ASN A 82 -6.45 17.94 -2.70
C ASN A 82 -6.17 16.44 -2.59
N MET A 83 -7.27 15.67 -2.49
CA MET A 83 -7.20 14.23 -2.36
C MET A 83 -6.40 13.56 -3.49
N PRO A 84 -6.55 13.91 -4.79
CA PRO A 84 -5.78 13.29 -5.86
C PRO A 84 -4.26 13.41 -5.67
N LEU A 85 -3.79 14.61 -5.32
CA LEU A 85 -2.38 14.86 -5.09
C LEU A 85 -1.88 14.17 -3.81
N GLY A 86 -2.69 14.14 -2.75
CA GLY A 86 -2.41 13.41 -1.52
C GLY A 86 -2.23 11.91 -1.76
N LEU A 87 -3.18 11.27 -2.47
CA LEU A 87 -3.15 9.85 -2.80
C LEU A 87 -1.94 9.50 -3.68
N ALA A 88 -1.64 10.33 -4.69
CA ALA A 88 -0.48 10.15 -5.55
C ALA A 88 0.83 10.27 -4.76
N THR A 89 0.92 11.28 -3.88
CA THR A 89 2.07 11.48 -2.99
C THR A 89 2.34 10.25 -2.13
N ASP A 90 1.29 9.72 -1.49
CA ASP A 90 1.43 8.51 -0.69
C ASP A 90 1.92 7.34 -1.56
N MET A 91 1.26 7.09 -2.70
CA MET A 91 1.57 5.99 -3.61
C MET A 91 3.01 6.02 -4.15
N VAL A 92 3.51 7.18 -4.57
CA VAL A 92 4.78 7.25 -5.30
C VAL A 92 5.96 7.65 -4.43
N LEU A 93 5.74 8.42 -3.36
CA LEU A 93 6.82 8.98 -2.53
C LEU A 93 6.91 8.37 -1.14
N LYS A 94 5.77 8.10 -0.49
CA LYS A 94 5.78 7.74 0.94
C LYS A 94 6.05 6.25 1.14
N THR A 95 6.77 5.94 2.21
CA THR A 95 6.97 4.57 2.66
C THR A 95 5.65 3.90 2.96
N LEU A 96 5.48 2.67 2.46
CA LEU A 96 4.30 1.86 2.74
C LEU A 96 4.46 1.12 4.08
N PHE A 97 3.75 1.57 5.11
CA PHE A 97 3.65 0.90 6.41
C PHE A 97 2.32 0.12 6.48
N TRP A 98 2.34 -1.15 6.09
CA TRP A 98 1.11 -1.96 5.94
C TRP A 98 0.41 -2.26 7.26
N ASP A 99 1.14 -2.25 8.37
CA ASP A 99 0.61 -2.42 9.73
C ASP A 99 -0.31 -1.28 10.15
N LYS A 100 -0.03 -0.05 9.71
CA LYS A 100 -0.81 1.14 10.05
C LYS A 100 -2.30 1.06 9.64
N PRO A 101 -2.66 0.80 8.37
CA PRO A 101 -4.05 0.67 7.98
C PRO A 101 -4.72 -0.57 8.59
N MET A 102 -3.98 -1.65 8.86
CA MET A 102 -4.53 -2.83 9.56
C MET A 102 -4.87 -2.53 11.01
N LYS A 103 -4.00 -1.79 11.70
CA LYS A 103 -4.26 -1.28 13.05
C LYS A 103 -5.47 -0.36 13.05
N ALA A 104 -5.54 0.57 12.11
CA ALA A 104 -6.70 1.46 11.94
C ALA A 104 -8.00 0.67 11.73
N ALA A 105 -8.00 -0.35 10.86
CA ALA A 105 -9.18 -1.19 10.63
C ALA A 105 -9.61 -1.98 11.87
N ALA A 106 -8.65 -2.48 12.66
CA ALA A 106 -8.92 -3.29 13.84
C ALA A 106 -9.25 -2.49 15.11
N GLU A 107 -8.90 -1.20 15.18
CA GLU A 107 -9.03 -0.37 16.38
C GLU A 107 -10.02 0.79 16.24
N HIS A 108 -10.19 1.37 15.04
CA HIS A 108 -11.00 2.58 14.88
C HIS A 108 -12.51 2.33 14.93
N SER A 109 -12.97 1.09 14.76
CA SER A 109 -14.39 0.78 14.89
C SER A 109 -14.61 -0.66 15.34
N PRO A 110 -15.25 -0.87 16.51
CA PRO A 110 -15.62 -2.22 16.96
C PRO A 110 -16.68 -2.88 16.05
N ALA A 111 -17.27 -2.11 15.11
CA ALA A 111 -18.23 -2.63 14.13
C ALA A 111 -17.55 -3.33 12.94
N VAL A 112 -16.24 -3.18 12.74
CA VAL A 112 -15.55 -3.90 11.67
C VAL A 112 -15.38 -5.35 12.08
N THR A 113 -16.16 -6.23 11.45
CA THR A 113 -16.14 -7.68 11.71
C THR A 113 -15.33 -8.46 10.68
N GLN A 114 -14.98 -7.81 9.56
CA GLN A 114 -14.24 -8.42 8.45
C GLN A 114 -13.59 -7.36 7.56
N ILE A 115 -12.55 -7.76 6.83
CA ILE A 115 -11.91 -6.99 5.76
C ILE A 115 -12.13 -7.73 4.44
N ILE A 116 -12.49 -6.99 3.39
CA ILE A 116 -12.59 -7.53 2.03
C ILE A 116 -11.44 -6.95 1.20
N ASP A 117 -10.58 -7.81 0.67
CA ASP A 117 -9.44 -7.47 -0.16
C ASP A 117 -9.77 -7.67 -1.64
N PHE A 118 -9.95 -6.56 -2.35
CA PHE A 118 -10.17 -6.51 -3.80
C PHE A 118 -8.87 -6.48 -4.62
N GLY A 119 -7.72 -6.62 -3.96
CA GLY A 119 -6.40 -6.60 -4.57
C GLY A 119 -6.18 -7.76 -5.56
N PRO A 120 -5.20 -7.61 -6.46
CA PRO A 120 -4.88 -8.64 -7.44
C PRO A 120 -4.25 -9.86 -6.75
N GLY A 121 -4.87 -11.03 -6.92
CA GLY A 121 -4.41 -12.28 -6.30
C GLY A 121 -4.58 -12.29 -4.78
N LYS A 122 -3.82 -13.14 -4.08
CA LYS A 122 -3.97 -13.35 -2.61
C LYS A 122 -2.80 -12.85 -1.78
N THR A 123 -1.89 -12.08 -2.38
CA THR A 123 -0.67 -11.63 -1.70
C THR A 123 -0.99 -10.54 -0.68
N SER A 124 -1.75 -9.51 -1.05
CA SER A 124 -2.20 -8.46 -0.13
C SER A 124 -3.05 -9.05 1.00
N GLN A 125 -3.90 -10.03 0.69
CA GLN A 125 -4.75 -10.69 1.68
C GLN A 125 -3.90 -11.33 2.78
N ARG A 126 -2.89 -12.11 2.38
CA ARG A 126 -1.96 -12.76 3.30
C ARG A 126 -1.16 -11.73 4.10
N LEU A 127 -0.66 -10.68 3.44
CA LEU A 127 0.08 -9.62 4.11
C LEU A 127 -0.76 -8.91 5.18
N SER A 128 -2.04 -8.65 4.89
CA SER A 128 -3.01 -8.10 5.85
C SER A 128 -3.25 -9.03 7.03
N MET A 129 -3.46 -10.33 6.77
CA MET A 129 -3.62 -11.34 7.83
C MET A 129 -2.38 -11.44 8.73
N ASP A 130 -1.19 -11.49 8.13
CA ASP A 130 0.08 -11.56 8.87
C ASP A 130 0.31 -10.29 9.70
N SER A 131 -0.05 -9.12 9.16
CA SER A 131 0.06 -7.84 9.87
C SER A 131 -0.90 -7.76 11.06
N LEU A 132 -2.15 -8.19 10.88
CA LEU A 132 -3.14 -8.27 11.97
C LEU A 132 -2.67 -9.21 13.08
N LYS A 133 -2.19 -10.40 12.72
CA LYS A 133 -1.61 -11.34 13.67
C LYS A 133 -0.41 -10.74 14.40
N GLY A 134 0.45 -10.01 13.69
CA GLY A 134 1.61 -9.31 14.26
C GLY A 134 1.26 -8.25 15.31
N ILE A 135 0.06 -7.67 15.23
CA ILE A 135 -0.47 -6.71 16.22
C ILE A 135 -1.45 -7.35 17.22
N GLY A 136 -1.54 -8.68 17.27
CA GLY A 136 -2.38 -9.41 18.23
C GLY A 136 -3.88 -9.28 17.95
N LYS A 137 -4.27 -9.05 16.69
CA LYS A 137 -5.66 -8.94 16.26
C LYS A 137 -6.02 -10.11 15.35
N GLU A 138 -7.20 -10.67 15.54
CA GLU A 138 -7.79 -11.67 14.63
C GLU A 138 -9.04 -11.08 14.02
N LEU A 139 -8.95 -10.72 12.74
CA LEU A 139 -10.05 -10.19 11.94
C LEU A 139 -10.06 -10.94 10.60
N PRO A 140 -11.18 -11.55 10.19
CA PRO A 140 -11.26 -12.23 8.91
C PRO A 140 -10.89 -11.31 7.74
N VAL A 141 -9.98 -11.76 6.88
CA VAL A 141 -9.63 -11.06 5.63
C VAL A 141 -10.05 -11.94 4.46
N LEU A 142 -11.13 -11.56 3.78
CA LEU A 142 -11.70 -12.27 2.65
C LEU A 142 -11.11 -11.70 1.36
N ALA A 143 -10.66 -12.55 0.44
CA ALA A 143 -10.22 -12.08 -0.88
C ALA A 143 -11.41 -12.01 -1.85
N ALA A 144 -11.37 -11.05 -2.77
CA ALA A 144 -12.26 -10.93 -3.93
C ALA A 144 -11.43 -11.00 -5.23
N ALA A 145 -10.37 -11.82 -5.23
CA ALA A 145 -9.35 -11.80 -6.28
C ALA A 145 -9.71 -12.65 -7.50
N PHE A 146 -10.50 -13.72 -7.31
CA PHE A 146 -10.93 -14.63 -8.36
C PHE A 146 -12.44 -14.86 -8.31
N ALA A 147 -13.05 -15.23 -9.44
CA ALA A 147 -14.49 -15.52 -9.53
C ALA A 147 -15.00 -16.49 -8.46
N LYS A 148 -14.19 -17.50 -8.07
CA LYS A 148 -14.54 -18.44 -7.01
C LYS A 148 -14.61 -17.82 -5.61
N ASP A 149 -13.86 -16.74 -5.37
CA ASP A 149 -13.82 -16.10 -4.07
C ASP A 149 -15.11 -15.29 -3.82
N PHE A 150 -15.78 -14.82 -4.89
CA PHE A 150 -17.06 -14.12 -4.78
C PHE A 150 -18.19 -14.98 -4.24
N LYS A 151 -18.19 -16.30 -4.50
CA LYS A 151 -19.18 -17.21 -3.90
C LYS A 151 -19.15 -17.14 -2.39
N THR A 152 -17.95 -17.09 -1.80
CA THR A 152 -17.72 -16.98 -0.35
C THR A 152 -18.11 -15.60 0.21
N LEU A 153 -18.25 -14.57 -0.63
CA LEU A 153 -18.65 -13.23 -0.20
C LEU A 153 -20.17 -12.99 -0.26
N THR A 154 -20.88 -13.78 -1.07
CA THR A 154 -22.32 -13.59 -1.35
C THR A 154 -23.23 -14.62 -0.69
N GLU A 155 -22.66 -15.67 -0.10
CA GLU A 155 -23.34 -16.72 0.68
C GLU A 155 -23.16 -16.48 2.17
#